data_AF-A0A0A9DED3-F1
#
_entry.id   AF-A0A0A9DED3-F1
#
_cell.length_a   1.000
_cell.length_b   1.000
_cell.length_c   1.000
_cell.angle_alpha   90.00
_cell.angle_beta   90.00
_cell.angle_gamma   90.00
#
_symmetry.space_group_name_H-M   'P 1'
#
loop_
_entity.id
_entity.type
_entity.pdbx_description
1 polymer ?
#
loop_
_entity_poly.entity_id
_entity_poly.type
_entity_poly.pdbx_seq_one_letter_code
_entity_poly.pdbx_strand_id
1 'polypeptide(L)'
;MKLCKEMVEAMGGAESQYYTRFKSYCCEAYNILRKSSSLILNLFKLMERSGIPDISSDESGGLKLQEKFRLDLDDEDAIHFFQDLINESVSALFPQMVETIHRWAQYWR
;
A
#
# COMPACT_ATOMS: atom_id res chain seq x y z
N MET A 1 -2.30 -3.24 -0.66
CA MET A 1 -2.53 -1.83 -1.01
C MET A 1 -3.72 -1.71 -1.97
N LYS A 2 -4.42 -0.57 -2.00
CA LYS A 2 -5.53 -0.33 -2.96
C LYS A 2 -4.98 0.32 -4.23
N LEU A 3 -4.40 -0.49 -5.10
CA LEU A 3 -3.90 -0.05 -6.41
C LEU A 3 -4.53 -0.97 -7.45
N CYS A 4 -5.32 -0.41 -8.37
CA CYS A 4 -5.93 -1.17 -9.46
C CYS A 4 -5.10 -1.07 -10.75
N LYS A 5 -5.41 -1.94 -11.71
CA LYS A 5 -4.67 -2.06 -12.97
C LYS A 5 -4.72 -0.78 -13.79
N GLU A 6 -5.90 -0.16 -13.87
CA GLU A 6 -6.15 1.06 -14.63
C GLU A 6 -5.28 2.21 -14.12
N MET A 7 -5.01 2.27 -12.81
CA MET A 7 -4.09 3.26 -12.24
C MET A 7 -2.65 3.04 -12.70
N VAL A 8 -2.20 1.78 -12.80
CA VAL A 8 -0.86 1.45 -13.31
C VAL A 8 -0.75 1.74 -14.81
N GLU A 9 -1.77 1.40 -15.58
CA GLU A 9 -1.85 1.72 -17.02
C GLU A 9 -1.86 3.24 -17.26
N ALA A 10 -2.58 4.01 -16.44
CA ALA A 10 -2.58 5.47 -16.49
C ALA A 10 -1.19 6.09 -16.20
N MET A 11 -0.34 5.38 -15.43
CA MET A 11 1.06 5.75 -15.22
C MET A 11 1.99 5.29 -16.38
N GLY A 12 1.45 4.70 -17.44
CA GLY A 12 2.22 4.19 -18.58
C GLY A 12 2.63 2.73 -18.46
N GLY A 13 2.07 1.98 -17.50
CA GLY A 13 2.35 0.56 -17.30
C GLY A 13 3.50 0.28 -16.32
N ALA A 14 3.74 -1.01 -16.03
CA ALA A 14 4.69 -1.44 -15.01
C ALA A 14 6.16 -1.10 -15.34
N GLU A 15 6.50 -1.04 -16.63
CA GLU A 15 7.85 -0.69 -17.10
C GLU A 15 8.06 0.81 -17.30
N SER A 16 7.04 1.63 -17.02
CA SER A 16 7.13 3.08 -17.17
C SER A 16 8.03 3.71 -16.12
N GLN A 17 8.80 4.72 -16.54
CA GLN A 17 9.56 5.57 -15.62
C GLN A 17 8.64 6.26 -14.60
N TYR A 18 7.40 6.60 -14.97
CA TYR A 18 6.45 7.22 -14.06
C TYR A 18 5.99 6.25 -12.97
N TYR A 19 5.78 4.97 -13.31
CA TYR A 19 5.44 3.96 -12.32
C TYR A 19 6.61 3.68 -11.37
N THR A 20 7.84 3.66 -11.90
CA THR A 20 9.06 3.56 -11.08
C THR A 20 9.17 4.72 -10.10
N ARG A 21 8.92 5.95 -10.57
CA ARG A 21 8.93 7.15 -9.74
C ARG A 21 7.81 7.15 -8.69
N PHE A 22 6.61 6.67 -9.05
CA PHE A 22 5.52 6.43 -8.10
C PHE A 22 5.95 5.50 -6.96
N LYS A 23 6.55 4.34 -7.28
CA LYS A 23 7.05 3.41 -6.26
C LYS A 23 8.06 4.08 -5.33
N SER A 24 9.01 4.85 -5.89
CA SER A 24 10.00 5.60 -5.12
C SER A 24 9.34 6.58 -4.14
N TYR A 25 8.38 7.37 -4.61
CA TYR A 25 7.67 8.34 -3.77
C TYR A 25 6.83 7.68 -2.68
N CYS A 26 6.20 6.55 -2.97
CA CYS A 26 5.48 5.80 -1.96
C CYS A 26 6.41 5.32 -0.83
N CYS A 27 7.58 4.80 -1.18
CA CYS A 27 8.56 4.33 -0.19
C CYS A 27 9.12 5.48 0.66
N GLU A 28 9.47 6.60 0.00
CA GLU A 28 9.96 7.79 0.69
C GLU A 28 8.90 8.37 1.64
N ALA A 29 7.67 8.53 1.17
CA ALA A 29 6.55 8.99 1.98
C ALA A 29 6.29 8.05 3.16
N TYR A 30 6.38 6.74 2.96
CA TYR A 30 6.23 5.76 4.03
C TYR A 30 7.27 5.97 5.13
N ASN A 31 8.56 6.11 4.77
CA ASN A 31 9.61 6.37 5.76
C ASN A 31 9.47 7.73 6.46
N ILE A 32 9.05 8.79 5.76
CA ILE A 32 8.76 10.09 6.37
C ILE A 32 7.66 9.97 7.43
N LEU A 33 6.59 9.24 7.12
CA LEU A 33 5.49 9.00 8.05
C LEU A 33 5.91 8.13 9.24
N ARG A 34 6.73 7.09 9.01
CA ARG A 34 7.31 6.25 10.09
C ARG A 34 8.13 7.05 11.08
N LYS A 35 8.96 7.97 10.60
CA LYS A 35 9.76 8.89 11.43
C LYS A 35 8.89 9.80 12.30
N SER A 36 7.68 10.11 11.84
CA SER A 36 6.69 10.93 12.55
C SER A 36 5.63 10.10 13.30
N SER A 37 5.79 8.79 13.40
CA SER A 37 4.78 7.86 13.92
C SER A 37 4.35 8.17 15.37
N SER A 38 5.29 8.57 16.24
CA SER A 38 4.97 8.89 17.65
C SER A 38 3.92 9.99 17.78
N LEU A 39 4.04 11.07 17.00
CA LEU A 39 3.06 12.15 16.98
C LEU A 39 1.69 11.64 16.51
N ILE A 40 1.67 10.90 15.39
CA ILE A 40 0.44 10.39 14.79
C ILE A 40 -0.29 9.43 15.73
N LEU A 41 0.45 8.51 16.37
CA LEU A 41 -0.09 7.54 17.33
C LEU A 41 -0.62 8.23 18.59
N ASN A 42 0.08 9.24 19.10
CA ASN A 42 -0.39 10.01 20.26
C ASN A 42 -1.68 10.78 19.94
N LEU A 43 -1.78 11.38 18.76
CA LEU A 43 -3.02 12.03 18.32
C LEU A 43 -4.17 11.02 18.20
N PHE A 44 -3.92 9.83 17.63
CA PHE A 44 -4.92 8.77 17.54
C PHE A 44 -5.39 8.30 18.92
N LYS A 45 -4.47 8.15 19.87
CA LYS A 45 -4.79 7.81 21.26
C LYS A 45 -5.70 8.85 21.92
N LEU A 46 -5.48 10.14 21.66
CA LEU A 46 -6.37 11.20 22.15
C LEU A 46 -7.77 11.15 21.52
N MET A 47 -7.92 10.60 20.31
CA MET A 47 -9.19 10.48 19.61
C MET A 47 -10.02 9.24 20.00
N GLU A 48 -9.50 8.35 20.86
CA GLU A 48 -10.18 7.11 21.26
C GLU A 48 -11.61 7.34 21.79
N ARG A 49 -11.85 8.47 22.46
CA ARG A 49 -13.16 8.86 23.01
C ARG A 49 -13.94 9.87 22.18
N SER A 50 -13.55 10.07 20.92
CA SER A 50 -14.20 11.03 20.02
C SER A 50 -15.61 10.60 19.55
N GLY A 51 -16.00 9.35 19.79
CA GLY A 51 -17.26 8.78 19.30
C GLY A 51 -17.26 8.44 17.81
N ILE A 52 -16.10 8.48 17.14
CA ILE A 52 -15.93 8.04 15.76
C ILE A 52 -15.97 6.51 15.74
N PRO A 53 -16.97 5.85 15.10
CA PRO A 53 -17.20 4.41 15.23
C PRO A 53 -15.96 3.53 15.02
N ASP A 54 -15.17 3.78 13.97
CA ASP A 54 -13.99 2.96 13.64
C ASP A 54 -12.78 3.22 14.55
N ILE A 55 -12.82 4.27 15.38
CA ILE A 55 -11.76 4.67 16.31
C ILE A 55 -12.15 4.37 17.76
N SER A 56 -13.44 4.55 18.10
CA SER A 56 -13.95 4.42 19.46
C SER A 56 -14.50 3.04 19.80
N SER A 57 -14.82 2.21 18.81
CA SER A 57 -15.42 0.89 19.06
C SER A 57 -14.40 -0.22 19.33
N ASP A 58 -13.11 0.08 19.17
CA ASP A 58 -12.07 -0.94 19.15
C ASP A 58 -10.79 -0.37 19.77
N GLU A 59 -10.42 -0.82 20.97
CA GLU A 59 -9.10 -0.56 21.59
C GLU A 59 -7.95 -0.96 20.63
N SER A 60 -8.24 -1.74 19.58
CA SER A 60 -7.27 -2.12 18.55
C SER A 60 -7.05 -1.12 17.42
N GLY A 61 -7.80 -0.02 17.31
CA GLY A 61 -7.61 0.95 16.21
C GLY A 61 -6.21 1.57 16.18
N GLY A 62 -5.72 2.00 17.36
CA GLY A 62 -4.36 2.51 17.52
C GLY A 62 -3.29 1.42 17.33
N LEU A 63 -3.55 0.20 17.82
CA LEU A 63 -2.64 -0.95 17.66
C LEU A 63 -2.49 -1.35 16.18
N LYS A 64 -3.61 -1.47 15.46
CA LYS A 64 -3.64 -1.74 14.01
C LYS A 64 -2.89 -0.66 13.21
N LEU A 65 -2.99 0.60 13.63
CA LEU A 65 -2.24 1.69 13.00
C LEU A 65 -0.74 1.59 13.30
N GLN A 66 -0.37 1.27 14.54
CA GLN A 66 1.02 1.06 14.93
C GLN A 66 1.67 -0.10 14.16
N GLU A 67 0.96 -1.22 14.00
CA GLU A 67 1.42 -2.38 13.22
C GLU A 67 1.73 -1.99 11.76
N LYS A 68 0.94 -1.10 11.16
CA LYS A 68 1.17 -0.61 9.80
C LYS A 68 2.43 0.23 9.64
N PHE A 69 2.92 0.86 10.69
CA PHE A 69 4.17 1.62 10.64
C PHE A 69 5.43 0.74 10.64
N ARG A 70 5.32 -0.54 11.02
CA ARG A 70 6.46 -1.48 11.06
C ARG A 70 7.71 -0.85 11.67
N LEU A 71 7.56 -0.36 12.90
CA LEU A 71 8.65 0.30 13.64
C LEU A 71 9.77 -0.67 14.06
N ASP A 72 9.56 -1.97 13.82
CA ASP A 72 10.54 -3.05 13.97
C ASP A 72 11.58 -3.09 12.85
N LEU A 73 11.30 -2.48 11.69
CA LEU A 73 12.20 -2.46 10.53
C LEU A 73 13.10 -1.22 10.55
N ASP A 74 14.25 -1.26 9.89
CA ASP A 74 15.02 -0.05 9.60
C ASP A 74 14.46 0.68 8.36
N ASP A 75 15.16 1.72 7.87
CA ASP A 75 14.71 2.49 6.71
C ASP A 75 14.77 1.67 5.40
N GLU A 76 15.75 0.77 5.24
CA GLU A 76 15.96 -0.02 4.02
C GLU A 76 14.98 -1.20 3.98
N ASP A 77 14.86 -1.94 5.08
CA ASP A 77 13.94 -3.06 5.21
C ASP A 77 12.47 -2.63 5.01
N ALA A 78 12.13 -1.43 5.47
CA ALA A 78 10.80 -0.87 5.25
C ALA A 78 10.52 -0.47 3.81
N ILE A 79 11.55 -0.05 3.06
CA ILE A 79 11.43 0.17 1.62
C ILE A 79 11.11 -1.16 0.94
N HIS A 80 11.85 -2.22 1.26
CA HIS A 80 11.61 -3.56 0.72
C HIS A 80 10.20 -4.06 1.04
N PHE A 81 9.81 -4.01 2.32
CA PHE A 81 8.47 -4.37 2.78
C PHE A 81 7.38 -3.60 2.02
N PHE A 82 7.53 -2.28 1.86
CA PHE A 82 6.53 -1.48 1.18
C PHE A 82 6.49 -1.77 -0.32
N GLN A 83 7.64 -1.99 -0.96
CA GLN A 83 7.73 -2.40 -2.37
C GLN A 83 7.01 -3.73 -2.62
N ASP A 84 7.21 -4.72 -1.75
CA ASP A 84 6.53 -6.01 -1.82
C ASP A 84 5.01 -5.83 -1.73
N LEU A 85 4.52 -4.99 -0.81
CA LEU A 85 3.09 -4.65 -0.74
C LEU A 85 2.56 -4.01 -2.02
N ILE A 86 3.35 -3.17 -2.70
CA ILE A 86 2.95 -2.62 -4.02
C ILE A 86 2.86 -3.75 -5.04
N ASN A 87 3.91 -4.57 -5.13
CA ASN A 87 4.04 -5.63 -6.11
C ASN A 87 2.97 -6.71 -5.93
N GLU A 88 2.63 -7.10 -4.69
CA GLU A 88 1.54 -8.03 -4.40
C GLU A 88 0.18 -7.48 -4.84
N SER A 89 -0.06 -6.20 -4.59
CA SER A 89 -1.33 -5.55 -4.96
C SER A 89 -1.53 -5.51 -6.47
N VAL A 90 -0.44 -5.38 -7.21
CA VAL A 90 -0.39 -5.36 -8.66
C VAL A 90 -0.46 -6.79 -9.19
N SER A 91 0.38 -7.69 -8.67
CA SER A 91 0.45 -9.10 -9.06
C SER A 91 -0.81 -9.88 -8.74
N ALA A 92 -1.63 -9.48 -7.77
CA ALA A 92 -2.96 -10.07 -7.57
C ALA A 92 -3.91 -9.82 -8.76
N LEU A 93 -3.66 -8.79 -9.57
CA LEU A 93 -4.49 -8.37 -10.70
C LEU A 93 -3.97 -8.86 -12.05
N PHE A 94 -2.66 -9.12 -12.17
CA PHE A 94 -2.01 -9.51 -13.44
C PHE A 94 -2.41 -10.93 -13.95
N PRO A 95 -2.52 -11.99 -13.11
CA PRO A 95 -2.89 -13.33 -13.56
C PRO A 95 -4.28 -13.39 -14.19
N GLN A 96 -5.28 -12.71 -13.61
CA GLN A 96 -6.64 -12.68 -14.16
C GLN A 96 -6.70 -12.04 -15.55
N MET A 97 -5.84 -11.05 -15.77
CA MET A 97 -5.69 -10.34 -17.04
C MET A 97 -4.98 -11.18 -18.11
N VAL A 98 -3.86 -11.83 -17.75
CA VAL A 98 -3.14 -12.76 -18.65
C VAL A 98 -4.04 -13.92 -19.06
N GLU A 99 -4.83 -14.45 -18.12
CA GLU A 99 -5.80 -15.51 -18.42
C GLU A 99 -6.90 -15.02 -19.38
N THR A 100 -7.39 -13.79 -19.22
CA THR A 100 -8.40 -13.22 -20.11
C THR A 100 -7.86 -13.00 -21.52
N ILE A 101 -6.65 -12.47 -21.65
CA ILE A 101 -5.96 -12.30 -22.94
C ILE A 101 -5.66 -13.66 -23.57
N HIS A 102 -5.22 -14.63 -22.78
CA HIS A 102 -4.94 -15.99 -23.27
C HIS A 102 -6.21 -16.67 -23.76
N ARG A 103 -7.32 -16.59 -23.02
CA ARG A 103 -8.63 -17.11 -23.46
C ARG A 103 -9.13 -16.43 -24.72
N TRP A 104 -8.96 -15.12 -24.84
CA TRP A 104 -9.32 -14.40 -26.05
C TRP A 104 -8.45 -14.86 -27.23
N ALA A 105 -7.13 -14.91 -27.06
CA ALA A 105 -6.22 -15.41 -28.10
C ALA A 105 -6.48 -16.88 -28.48
N GLN A 106 -6.94 -17.73 -27.55
CA GLN A 106 -7.37 -19.10 -27.83
C GLN A 106 -8.74 -19.17 -28.53
N TYR A 107 -9.66 -18.24 -28.25
CA TYR A 107 -10.96 -18.19 -28.92
C TYR A 107 -10.85 -17.77 -30.40
N TRP A 108 -9.86 -16.93 -30.71
CA TRP A 108 -9.55 -16.49 -32.09
C TRP A 108 -8.56 -17.41 -32.81
N ARG A 109 -8.27 -18.58 -32.25
CA ARG A 109 -7.47 -19.65 -32.86
C ARG A 109 -8.37 -20.80 -33.27
#